data_AF-A0A1G0B6G0-F1
#
_entry.id   AF-A0A1G0B6G0-F1
#
_cell.length_a   1.000
_cell.length_b   1.000
_cell.length_c   1.000
_cell.angle_alpha   90.00
_cell.angle_beta   90.00
_cell.angle_gamma   90.00
#
_symmetry.space_group_name_H-M   'P 1'
#
loop_
_entity.id
_entity.type
_entity.pdbx_description
1 polymer ?
#
loop_
_entity_poly.entity_id
_entity_poly.type
_entity_poly.pdbx_seq_one_letter_code
_entity_poly.pdbx_strand_id
1 'polypeptide(L)'
;MRVAKNKNINFRGLGYYPFGMEKPGRTFSSGEYKYGYNGKEKDNEVSGDGNSYDYGFRIYNPRIAKFLSVDPLTTDYPSWSPYPFAMNSPISGVDLDGLEYYYAADGKFLGNIGTSDDVYTADKIEEQTVENEDCSTSTNKVAVNAKSLNIKHTEFQKISYVIKNEGVTSEANEYLYIAHASNNNAKNSKVSLYDKLMYGFSSVPNKTTLGDDDKTNTANYARAGAISVLSGNADPTNGGSFWDGTDFIAWGLESPDKTPQNKFEEYKSIAISKTIYDTFLASQKAKYTKGTVSYSGTAYTLPAKVFTDNAQTDGSFLYTTDVKKYPKANGKLVATGTAGLSIFWKKE
;
A
#
# COMPACT_ATOMS: atom_id res chain seq x y z
N MET A 1 -0.11 15.36 -20.08
CA MET A 1 0.69 14.46 -20.95
C MET A 1 1.89 13.94 -20.17
N ARG A 2 1.97 12.63 -19.92
CA ARG A 2 3.10 12.00 -19.20
C ARG A 2 4.36 12.07 -20.07
N VAL A 3 5.36 12.84 -19.66
CA VAL A 3 6.68 12.82 -20.29
C VAL A 3 7.57 11.89 -19.47
N ALA A 4 7.95 10.76 -20.05
CA ALA A 4 8.93 9.86 -19.44
C ALA A 4 10.29 10.57 -19.34
N LYS A 5 10.83 10.73 -18.12
CA LYS A 5 12.26 10.99 -17.94
C LYS A 5 13.00 9.66 -17.97
N ASN A 6 13.95 9.55 -18.89
CA ASN A 6 14.92 8.47 -18.87
C ASN A 6 16.07 8.85 -17.92
N LYS A 7 16.45 7.90 -17.05
CA LYS A 7 17.60 8.04 -16.13
C LYS A 7 18.90 8.21 -16.92
N ASN A 8 19.73 9.14 -16.46
CA ASN A 8 21.17 9.28 -16.77
C ASN A 8 21.57 9.40 -18.24
N ILE A 9 21.69 10.65 -18.72
CA ILE A 9 22.65 10.96 -19.78
C ILE A 9 23.33 12.29 -19.47
N ASN A 10 24.48 12.22 -18.77
CA ASN A 10 25.45 13.31 -18.73
C ASN A 10 26.24 13.31 -20.04
N PHE A 11 25.80 14.06 -21.06
CA PHE A 11 26.69 14.43 -22.17
C PHE A 11 27.33 15.79 -21.87
N ARG A 12 28.60 15.74 -21.48
CA ARG A 12 29.48 16.92 -21.39
C ARG A 12 29.59 17.54 -22.79
N GLY A 13 29.04 18.75 -22.99
CA GLY A 13 29.40 19.61 -24.12
C GLY A 13 28.29 20.28 -24.93
N LEU A 14 26.99 20.00 -24.68
CA LEU A 14 25.88 20.65 -25.39
C LEU A 14 25.10 21.57 -24.46
N GLY A 15 25.06 22.87 -24.78
CA GLY A 15 24.23 23.85 -24.07
C GLY A 15 22.94 24.11 -24.83
N TYR A 16 21.79 23.97 -24.18
CA TYR A 16 20.49 24.34 -24.75
C TYR A 16 19.91 25.56 -24.03
N TYR A 17 19.17 26.41 -24.74
CA TYR A 17 18.24 27.36 -24.16
C TYR A 17 17.07 26.62 -23.50
N PRO A 18 16.30 27.28 -22.60
CA PRO A 18 15.21 26.66 -21.85
C PRO A 18 14.25 25.81 -22.68
N PHE A 19 13.95 26.24 -23.91
CA PHE A 19 13.03 25.58 -24.84
C PHE A 19 13.71 24.63 -25.84
N GLY A 20 14.97 24.25 -25.62
CA GLY A 20 15.66 23.24 -26.42
C GLY A 20 16.38 23.73 -27.67
N MET A 21 16.48 25.04 -27.87
CA MET A 21 17.32 25.61 -28.92
C MET A 21 18.79 25.45 -28.54
N GLU A 22 19.63 25.04 -29.47
CA GLU A 22 21.06 24.91 -29.21
C GLU A 22 21.72 26.28 -29.04
N LYS A 23 22.58 26.40 -28.02
CA LYS A 23 23.36 27.61 -27.78
C LYS A 23 24.48 27.69 -28.82
N PRO A 24 24.58 28.79 -29.59
CA PRO A 24 25.68 29.00 -30.53
C PRO A 24 27.04 28.86 -29.84
N GLY A 25 28.00 28.17 -30.48
CA GLY A 25 29.36 28.01 -29.98
C GLY A 25 29.55 26.97 -28.87
N ARG A 26 28.50 26.23 -28.48
CA ARG A 26 28.56 25.10 -27.53
C ARG A 26 28.10 23.79 -28.18
N THR A 27 28.73 23.45 -29.30
CA THR A 27 28.45 22.25 -30.08
C THR A 27 29.68 21.34 -30.10
N PHE A 28 29.62 20.20 -29.40
CA PHE A 28 30.52 19.08 -29.68
C PHE A 28 29.92 18.30 -30.86
N SER A 29 30.52 18.44 -32.04
CA SER A 29 30.09 17.72 -33.24
C SER A 29 30.73 16.34 -33.26
N SER A 30 30.00 15.30 -32.86
CA SER A 30 30.14 14.02 -33.57
C SER A 30 29.11 14.04 -34.70
N GLY A 31 29.57 13.94 -35.95
CA GLY A 31 28.72 14.13 -37.14
C GLY A 31 27.62 13.08 -37.35
N GLU A 32 27.26 12.31 -36.33
CA GLU A 32 26.34 11.17 -36.39
C GLU A 32 25.38 11.06 -35.20
N TYR A 33 25.42 11.99 -34.22
CA TYR A 33 24.53 11.89 -33.05
C TYR A 33 23.13 12.41 -33.37
N LYS A 34 22.15 11.50 -33.42
CA LYS A 34 20.76 11.77 -33.81
C LYS A 34 19.86 12.31 -32.70
N TYR A 35 20.27 12.29 -31.44
CA TYR A 35 19.43 12.73 -30.32
C TYR A 35 19.86 14.10 -29.80
N GLY A 36 18.94 14.86 -29.21
CA GLY A 36 19.25 16.18 -28.66
C GLY A 36 18.45 16.51 -27.41
N TYR A 37 17.77 17.65 -27.42
CA TYR A 37 17.00 18.15 -26.28
C TYR A 37 15.95 17.13 -25.79
N ASN A 38 15.86 16.94 -24.46
CA ASN A 38 15.02 15.93 -23.79
C ASN A 38 15.18 14.48 -24.34
N GLY A 39 16.35 14.15 -24.91
CA GLY A 39 16.63 12.83 -25.47
C GLY A 39 15.78 12.49 -26.70
N LYS A 40 15.19 13.51 -27.35
CA LYS A 40 14.40 13.34 -28.56
C LYS A 40 15.26 13.35 -29.80
N GLU A 41 14.84 12.60 -30.81
CA GLU A 41 15.54 12.53 -32.08
C GLU A 41 15.45 13.91 -32.75
N LYS A 42 16.60 14.42 -33.18
CA LYS A 42 16.73 15.68 -33.89
C LYS A 42 16.62 15.37 -35.37
N ASP A 43 15.57 15.88 -35.98
CA ASP A 43 15.35 15.76 -37.41
C ASP A 43 15.82 17.05 -38.08
N ASN A 44 17.00 17.01 -38.70
CA ASN A 44 17.59 18.19 -39.36
C ASN A 44 17.07 18.38 -40.80
N GLU A 45 16.35 17.40 -41.36
CA GLU A 45 15.88 17.40 -42.76
C GLU A 45 14.62 18.27 -42.91
N VAL A 46 13.84 18.44 -41.84
CA VAL A 46 12.55 19.15 -41.86
C VAL A 46 12.70 20.67 -41.68
N SER A 47 13.67 21.15 -40.89
CA SER A 47 13.79 22.59 -40.59
C SER A 47 15.25 23.07 -40.44
N GLY A 48 16.22 22.31 -40.96
CA GLY A 48 17.64 22.58 -40.81
C GLY A 48 18.18 22.16 -39.44
N ASP A 49 19.49 22.27 -39.27
CA ASP A 49 20.20 21.76 -38.09
C ASP A 49 19.66 22.33 -36.77
N GLY A 50 19.20 21.45 -35.87
CA GLY A 50 18.80 21.82 -34.50
C GLY A 50 17.40 22.41 -34.36
N ASN A 51 16.59 22.41 -35.42
CA ASN A 51 15.31 23.15 -35.45
C ASN A 51 14.05 22.27 -35.40
N SER A 52 14.19 20.94 -35.35
CA SER A 52 13.06 20.03 -35.22
C SER A 52 13.43 18.84 -34.34
N TYR A 53 12.53 18.50 -33.42
CA TYR A 53 12.63 17.32 -32.58
C TYR A 53 11.37 16.46 -32.72
N ASP A 54 11.56 15.15 -32.88
CA ASP A 54 10.45 14.21 -32.90
C ASP A 54 10.08 13.74 -31.48
N TYR A 55 8.86 14.06 -31.04
CA TYR A 55 8.29 13.63 -29.76
C TYR A 55 7.33 12.43 -29.93
N GLY A 56 7.32 11.79 -31.10
CA GLY A 56 6.52 10.63 -31.47
C GLY A 56 5.15 11.01 -32.03
N PHE A 57 4.35 11.71 -31.22
CA PHE A 57 2.99 12.11 -31.64
C PHE A 57 2.94 13.47 -32.36
N ARG A 58 3.98 14.29 -32.17
CA ARG A 58 4.06 15.66 -32.71
C ARG A 58 5.52 16.04 -32.94
N ILE A 59 5.75 16.89 -33.94
CA ILE A 59 7.05 17.51 -34.21
C ILE A 59 7.15 18.82 -33.43
N TYR A 60 8.24 18.99 -32.67
CA TYR A 60 8.50 20.16 -31.84
C TYR A 60 9.52 21.08 -32.51
N ASN A 61 9.22 22.38 -32.56
CA ASN A 61 10.16 23.40 -33.00
C ASN A 61 10.69 24.20 -31.78
N PRO A 62 11.97 24.02 -31.41
CA PRO A 62 12.58 24.65 -30.26
C PRO A 62 12.80 26.16 -30.43
N ARG A 63 12.86 26.68 -31.67
CA ARG A 63 13.10 28.11 -31.95
C ARG A 63 11.88 28.96 -31.60
N ILE A 64 10.69 28.42 -31.81
CA ILE A 64 9.42 29.09 -31.51
C ILE A 64 8.70 28.52 -30.28
N ALA A 65 9.31 27.55 -29.60
CA ALA A 65 8.79 26.90 -28.40
C ALA A 65 7.38 26.29 -28.57
N LYS A 66 7.07 25.72 -29.74
CA LYS A 66 5.74 25.20 -30.08
C LYS A 66 5.81 23.88 -30.83
N PHE A 67 4.76 23.07 -30.66
CA PHE A 67 4.51 21.95 -31.57
C PHE A 67 3.98 22.46 -32.91
N LEU A 68 4.34 21.79 -33.99
CA LEU A 68 3.90 22.13 -35.35
C LEU A 68 2.49 21.61 -35.67
N SER A 69 1.89 20.84 -34.76
CA SER A 69 0.53 20.30 -34.87
C SER A 69 -0.28 20.50 -33.58
N VAL A 70 -1.60 20.52 -33.74
CA VAL A 70 -2.58 20.66 -32.64
C VAL A 70 -2.49 19.44 -31.71
N ASP A 71 -2.55 19.67 -30.39
CA ASP A 71 -2.62 18.60 -29.40
C ASP A 71 -3.91 17.78 -29.56
N PRO A 72 -3.84 16.45 -29.73
CA PRO A 72 -5.03 15.59 -29.73
C PRO A 72 -5.89 15.73 -28.46
N LEU A 73 -5.29 16.17 -27.33
CA LEU A 73 -5.98 16.41 -26.06
C LEU A 73 -6.47 17.86 -25.90
N THR A 74 -6.44 18.69 -26.94
CA THR A 74 -6.87 20.09 -26.87
C THR A 74 -8.28 20.24 -26.28
N THR A 75 -9.20 19.31 -26.61
CA THR A 75 -10.58 19.32 -26.12
C THR A 75 -10.69 19.24 -24.59
N ASP A 76 -9.73 18.57 -23.94
CA ASP A 76 -9.70 18.41 -22.48
C ASP A 76 -9.11 19.65 -21.77
N TYR A 77 -8.49 20.57 -22.52
CA TYR A 77 -7.83 21.77 -22.00
C TYR A 77 -8.23 23.03 -22.78
N PRO A 78 -9.52 23.43 -22.78
CA PRO A 78 -10.02 24.54 -23.60
C PRO A 78 -9.43 25.91 -23.24
N SER A 79 -8.91 26.06 -22.02
CA SER A 79 -8.27 27.28 -21.53
C SER A 79 -6.84 27.47 -22.02
N TRP A 80 -6.28 26.50 -22.75
CA TRP A 80 -4.89 26.50 -23.18
C TRP A 80 -4.76 26.56 -24.69
N SER A 81 -3.61 27.08 -25.16
CA SER A 81 -3.27 27.04 -26.59
C SER A 81 -3.18 25.59 -27.06
N PRO A 82 -3.63 25.26 -28.29
CA PRO A 82 -3.52 23.92 -28.87
C PRO A 82 -2.08 23.49 -29.22
N TYR A 83 -1.09 24.39 -29.11
CA TYR A 83 0.31 24.13 -29.48
C TYR A 83 1.32 24.22 -28.31
N PRO A 84 0.94 23.95 -27.03
CA PRO A 84 1.80 24.31 -25.92
C PRO A 84 2.95 23.31 -25.77
N PHE A 85 4.17 23.80 -25.61
CA PHE A 85 5.30 22.98 -25.18
C PHE A 85 5.51 23.13 -23.67
N ALA A 86 5.39 22.03 -22.93
CA ALA A 86 5.60 21.98 -21.48
C ALA A 86 4.87 23.10 -20.70
N MET A 87 3.66 23.51 -21.16
CA MET A 87 2.88 24.60 -20.58
C MET A 87 3.67 25.92 -20.38
N ASN A 88 4.61 26.21 -21.29
CA ASN A 88 5.51 27.37 -21.22
C ASN A 88 6.49 27.35 -20.02
N SER A 89 6.69 26.19 -19.41
CA SER A 89 7.56 25.97 -18.25
C SER A 89 8.57 24.83 -18.53
N PRO A 90 9.48 25.00 -19.51
CA PRO A 90 10.30 23.91 -20.04
C PRO A 90 11.49 23.56 -19.13
N ILE A 91 11.88 24.48 -18.24
CA ILE A 91 12.87 24.24 -17.17
C ILE A 91 12.19 23.46 -16.04
N SER A 92 10.97 23.87 -15.70
CA SER A 92 10.18 23.32 -14.60
C SER A 92 9.44 22.03 -14.99
N GLY A 93 9.87 21.31 -16.03
CA GLY A 93 9.46 19.93 -16.30
C GLY A 93 9.96 18.92 -15.26
N VAL A 94 10.15 19.38 -14.02
CA VAL A 94 10.12 18.58 -12.80
C VAL A 94 8.74 18.87 -12.23
N ASP A 95 7.87 17.86 -12.26
CA ASP A 95 6.63 17.91 -11.50
C ASP A 95 6.97 18.30 -10.06
N LEU A 96 6.52 19.49 -9.68
CA LEU A 96 6.70 20.15 -8.39
C LEU A 96 5.35 20.23 -7.65
N ASP A 97 4.41 19.32 -7.92
CA ASP A 97 3.37 19.00 -6.93
C ASP A 97 3.99 18.21 -5.75
N GLY A 98 5.27 18.46 -5.46
CA GLY A 98 6.14 17.80 -4.50
C GLY A 98 5.70 18.18 -3.12
N LEU A 99 4.81 17.36 -2.60
CA LEU A 99 4.03 17.65 -1.43
C LEU A 99 3.61 16.40 -0.63
N GLU A 100 4.22 15.24 -0.84
CA GLU A 100 3.68 13.92 -0.45
C GLU A 100 4.26 13.32 0.85
N TYR A 101 3.52 12.39 1.45
CA TYR A 101 3.93 11.62 2.62
C TYR A 101 4.62 10.32 2.20
N TYR A 102 5.86 10.14 2.65
CA TYR A 102 6.69 9.00 2.27
C TYR A 102 6.87 8.03 3.44
N TYR A 103 6.60 6.76 3.18
CA TYR A 103 6.90 5.65 4.09
C TYR A 103 7.81 4.63 3.43
N ALA A 104 8.65 3.95 4.22
CA ALA A 104 9.34 2.76 3.77
C ALA A 104 8.38 1.57 3.74
N ALA A 105 8.75 0.51 3.01
CA ALA A 105 7.94 -0.71 2.89
C ALA A 105 7.66 -1.40 4.23
N ASP A 106 8.54 -1.18 5.23
CA ASP A 106 8.39 -1.67 6.61
C ASP A 106 7.48 -0.77 7.48
N GLY A 107 6.84 0.23 6.88
CA GLY A 107 5.92 1.16 7.55
C GLY A 107 6.59 2.30 8.29
N LYS A 108 7.92 2.44 8.24
CA LYS A 108 8.61 3.59 8.83
C LYS A 108 8.30 4.87 8.06
N PHE A 109 7.91 5.93 8.76
CA PHE A 109 7.77 7.25 8.14
C PHE A 109 9.14 7.82 7.78
N LEU A 110 9.31 8.21 6.51
CA LEU A 110 10.55 8.77 5.98
C LEU A 110 10.55 10.29 6.03
N GLY A 111 9.37 10.89 5.83
CA GLY A 111 9.19 12.33 5.86
C GLY A 111 8.05 12.77 4.96
N ASN A 112 7.70 14.04 5.09
CA ASN A 112 6.84 14.75 4.17
C ASN A 112 7.71 15.69 3.34
N ILE A 113 7.53 15.69 2.02
CA ILE A 113 8.18 16.65 1.13
C ILE A 113 7.07 17.49 0.54
N GLY A 114 6.60 18.51 1.28
CA GLY A 114 5.73 19.61 0.82
C GLY A 114 4.32 19.74 1.50
N THR A 115 3.17 19.72 0.81
CA THR A 115 1.81 20.21 1.24
C THR A 115 0.55 19.44 0.71
N SER A 116 0.69 18.20 0.27
CA SER A 116 -0.28 17.35 -0.45
C SER A 116 -0.55 16.20 0.49
N ASP A 117 -1.78 15.71 0.45
CA ASP A 117 -2.19 14.64 1.35
C ASP A 117 -1.94 13.26 0.73
N ASP A 118 -1.24 13.13 -0.40
CA ASP A 118 -1.02 11.83 -1.04
C ASP A 118 0.09 11.01 -0.36
N VAL A 119 -0.08 9.69 -0.35
CA VAL A 119 0.87 8.75 0.28
C VAL A 119 1.66 7.96 -0.76
N TYR A 120 2.96 7.85 -0.53
CA TYR A 120 3.91 7.13 -1.34
C TYR A 120 4.75 6.17 -0.50
N THR A 121 5.19 5.08 -1.12
CA THR A 121 6.33 4.30 -0.61
C THR A 121 7.61 4.81 -1.24
N ALA A 122 8.73 4.76 -0.51
CA ALA A 122 10.06 5.04 -1.04
C ALA A 122 11.12 4.24 -0.28
N ASP A 123 12.31 4.09 -0.86
CA ASP A 123 13.43 3.41 -0.18
C ASP A 123 14.05 4.31 0.90
N LYS A 124 14.17 5.61 0.58
CA LYS A 124 14.73 6.65 1.45
C LYS A 124 14.42 8.03 0.88
N ILE A 125 14.64 9.05 1.71
CA ILE A 125 14.72 10.45 1.29
C ILE A 125 16.20 10.87 1.33
N GLU A 126 16.68 11.45 0.24
CA GLU A 126 18.04 11.97 0.09
C GLU A 126 18.01 13.48 -0.11
N GLU A 127 19.06 14.15 0.33
CA GLU A 127 19.29 15.56 0.04
C GLU A 127 20.15 15.70 -1.21
N GLN A 128 19.67 16.46 -2.18
CA GLN A 128 20.37 16.78 -3.41
C GLN A 128 20.70 18.27 -3.41
N THR A 129 22.00 18.58 -3.43
CA THR A 129 22.49 19.94 -3.61
C THR A 129 22.47 20.30 -5.09
N VAL A 130 21.88 21.45 -5.42
CA VAL A 130 21.81 22.01 -6.77
C VAL A 130 22.56 23.34 -6.76
N GLU A 131 23.48 23.52 -7.70
CA GLU A 131 24.12 24.81 -7.95
C GLU A 131 23.20 25.66 -8.84
N ASN A 132 22.84 26.83 -8.31
CA ASN A 132 21.99 27.81 -8.98
C ASN A 132 22.84 28.66 -9.95
N GLU A 133 22.19 29.34 -10.89
CA GLU A 133 22.88 30.17 -11.89
C GLU A 133 23.69 31.34 -11.29
N ASP A 134 23.36 31.75 -10.07
CA ASP A 134 24.08 32.77 -9.30
C ASP A 134 25.26 32.20 -8.48
N CYS A 135 25.65 30.94 -8.72
CA CYS A 135 26.68 30.22 -7.96
C CYS A 135 26.34 30.00 -6.48
N SER A 136 25.07 30.20 -6.08
CA SER A 136 24.57 29.74 -4.79
C SER A 136 24.20 28.27 -4.83
N THR A 137 24.16 27.61 -3.68
CA THR A 137 23.70 26.24 -3.56
C THR A 137 22.33 26.19 -2.90
N SER A 138 21.44 25.36 -3.44
CA SER A 138 20.16 25.00 -2.82
C SER A 138 20.14 23.51 -2.51
N THR A 139 19.54 23.10 -1.40
CA THR A 139 19.41 21.69 -1.03
C THR A 139 17.95 21.28 -1.13
N ASN A 140 17.65 20.28 -1.96
CA ASN A 140 16.32 19.73 -2.16
C ASN A 140 16.23 18.32 -1.58
N LYS A 141 15.09 17.96 -0.99
CA LYS A 141 14.81 16.59 -0.58
C LYS A 141 14.20 15.82 -1.75
N VAL A 142 14.67 14.60 -1.99
CA VAL A 142 14.21 13.74 -3.08
C VAL A 142 13.93 12.35 -2.53
N ALA A 143 12.75 11.80 -2.82
CA ALA A 143 12.41 10.43 -2.49
C ALA A 143 12.92 9.45 -3.56
N VAL A 144 13.64 8.41 -3.14
CA VAL A 144 14.24 7.40 -4.02
C VAL A 144 13.25 6.28 -4.28
N ASN A 145 13.04 5.96 -5.57
CA ASN A 145 12.14 4.89 -6.04
C ASN A 145 10.69 5.03 -5.53
N ALA A 146 10.20 6.27 -5.45
CA ALA A 146 8.87 6.57 -4.96
C ALA A 146 7.75 5.90 -5.77
N LYS A 147 6.75 5.33 -5.10
CA LYS A 147 5.54 4.74 -5.72
C LYS A 147 4.29 5.22 -5.00
N SER A 148 3.34 5.78 -5.73
CA SER A 148 2.06 6.23 -5.17
C SER A 148 1.24 5.04 -4.67
N LEU A 149 0.61 5.20 -3.50
CA LEU A 149 -0.37 4.26 -2.94
C LEU A 149 -1.82 4.63 -3.33
N ASN A 150 -2.02 5.73 -4.07
CA ASN A 150 -3.33 6.23 -4.48
C ASN A 150 -4.32 6.39 -3.31
N ILE A 151 -3.84 6.90 -2.17
CA ILE A 151 -4.63 7.12 -0.96
C ILE A 151 -4.24 8.44 -0.31
N LYS A 152 -5.19 9.05 0.40
CA LYS A 152 -4.95 10.22 1.23
C LYS A 152 -4.33 9.83 2.57
N HIS A 153 -3.46 10.67 3.11
CA HIS A 153 -2.66 10.42 4.30
C HIS A 153 -3.54 10.27 5.53
N THR A 154 -4.56 11.11 5.64
CA THR A 154 -5.59 10.98 6.68
C THR A 154 -6.31 9.61 6.68
N GLU A 155 -6.61 9.06 5.50
CA GLU A 155 -7.21 7.73 5.36
C GLU A 155 -6.20 6.62 5.70
N PHE A 156 -4.96 6.74 5.20
CA PHE A 156 -3.87 5.83 5.50
C PHE A 156 -3.58 5.73 7.00
N GLN A 157 -3.56 6.87 7.71
CA GLN A 157 -3.37 6.94 9.14
C GLN A 157 -4.50 6.26 9.91
N LYS A 158 -5.76 6.40 9.47
CA LYS A 158 -6.91 5.74 10.10
C LYS A 158 -6.94 4.23 9.86
N ILE A 159 -6.63 3.79 8.64
CA ILE A 159 -6.47 2.36 8.33
C ILE A 159 -5.40 1.76 9.24
N SER A 160 -4.23 2.42 9.31
CA SER A 160 -3.10 1.96 10.12
C SER A 160 -3.43 1.97 11.61
N TYR A 161 -4.18 2.96 12.09
CA TYR A 161 -4.67 3.01 13.47
C TYR A 161 -5.54 1.80 13.81
N VAL A 162 -6.51 1.47 12.95
CA VAL A 162 -7.38 0.32 13.18
C VAL A 162 -6.56 -0.98 13.18
N ILE A 163 -5.71 -1.20 12.17
CA ILE A 163 -4.85 -2.40 12.11
C ILE A 163 -3.98 -2.52 13.36
N LYS A 164 -3.41 -1.41 13.86
CA LYS A 164 -2.59 -1.40 15.07
C LYS A 164 -3.38 -1.86 16.31
N ASN A 165 -4.64 -1.44 16.44
CA ASN A 165 -5.47 -1.77 17.60
C ASN A 165 -6.14 -3.15 17.52
N GLU A 166 -6.28 -3.70 16.31
CA GLU A 166 -6.73 -5.08 16.10
C GLU A 166 -5.61 -6.10 16.40
N GLY A 167 -4.35 -5.72 16.19
CA GLY A 167 -3.19 -6.55 16.56
C GLY A 167 -2.99 -6.64 18.07
N VAL A 168 -2.67 -7.84 18.56
CA VAL A 168 -2.55 -8.11 20.02
C VAL A 168 -1.16 -8.62 20.42
N THR A 169 -0.26 -8.78 19.46
CA THR A 169 1.13 -9.20 19.64
C THR A 169 2.13 -8.17 19.14
N SER A 170 3.41 -8.43 19.38
CA SER A 170 4.53 -7.66 18.79
C SER A 170 5.09 -8.34 17.54
N GLU A 171 4.29 -9.14 16.83
CA GLU A 171 4.71 -9.88 15.64
C GLU A 171 4.22 -9.23 14.36
N ALA A 172 5.14 -8.88 13.44
CA ALA A 172 4.81 -8.17 12.20
C ALA A 172 3.78 -8.90 11.33
N ASN A 173 3.84 -10.24 11.30
CA ASN A 173 2.94 -11.05 10.48
C ASN A 173 1.47 -10.95 10.92
N GLU A 174 1.18 -10.73 12.21
CA GLU A 174 -0.20 -10.59 12.67
C GLU A 174 -0.86 -9.35 12.04
N TYR A 175 -0.17 -8.21 12.08
CA TYR A 175 -0.64 -6.95 11.45
C TYR A 175 -0.77 -7.07 9.93
N LEU A 176 0.18 -7.75 9.28
CA LEU A 176 0.13 -8.02 7.85
C LEU A 176 -1.10 -8.86 7.49
N TYR A 177 -1.38 -9.93 8.24
CA TYR A 177 -2.53 -10.79 7.99
C TYR A 177 -3.85 -10.07 8.28
N ILE A 178 -3.94 -9.28 9.35
CA ILE A 178 -5.13 -8.46 9.67
C ILE A 178 -5.43 -7.48 8.53
N ALA A 179 -4.40 -6.81 8.00
CA ALA A 179 -4.57 -5.88 6.88
C ALA A 179 -5.12 -6.59 5.63
N HIS A 180 -4.51 -7.72 5.25
CA HIS A 180 -4.95 -8.50 4.08
C HIS A 180 -6.33 -9.12 4.26
N ALA A 181 -6.65 -9.65 5.44
CA ALA A 181 -7.97 -10.19 5.73
C ALA A 181 -9.06 -9.11 5.68
N SER A 182 -8.77 -7.93 6.23
CA SER A 182 -9.65 -6.77 6.13
C SER A 182 -9.89 -6.35 4.67
N ASN A 183 -8.83 -6.35 3.86
CA ASN A 183 -8.91 -6.02 2.45
C ASN A 183 -9.69 -7.06 1.62
N ASN A 184 -9.51 -8.34 1.92
CA ASN A 184 -10.30 -9.41 1.30
C ASN A 184 -11.78 -9.24 1.63
N ASN A 185 -12.11 -8.88 2.87
CA ASN A 185 -13.49 -8.57 3.26
C ASN A 185 -14.03 -7.33 2.52
N ALA A 186 -13.21 -6.27 2.41
CA ALA A 186 -13.55 -5.06 1.67
C ALA A 186 -13.87 -5.37 0.20
N LYS A 187 -13.01 -6.16 -0.46
CA LYS A 187 -13.21 -6.65 -1.84
C LYS A 187 -14.47 -7.48 -1.99
N ASN A 188 -14.72 -8.42 -1.08
CA ASN A 188 -15.95 -9.24 -1.08
C ASN A 188 -17.22 -8.37 -0.96
N SER A 189 -17.10 -7.24 -0.27
CA SER A 189 -18.19 -6.27 -0.07
C SER A 189 -18.20 -5.14 -1.10
N LYS A 190 -17.26 -5.13 -2.05
CA LYS A 190 -17.10 -4.11 -3.09
C LYS A 190 -16.95 -2.68 -2.55
N VAL A 191 -16.23 -2.52 -1.44
CA VAL A 191 -15.91 -1.21 -0.84
C VAL A 191 -14.40 -1.05 -0.71
N SER A 192 -13.94 0.19 -0.47
CA SER A 192 -12.53 0.43 -0.16
C SER A 192 -12.14 -0.18 1.19
N LEU A 193 -10.85 -0.43 1.41
CA LEU A 193 -10.33 -0.85 2.71
C LEU A 193 -10.68 0.18 3.79
N TYR A 194 -10.56 1.47 3.46
CA TYR A 194 -10.92 2.57 4.36
C TYR A 194 -12.37 2.45 4.83
N ASP A 195 -13.32 2.41 3.89
CA ASP A 195 -14.75 2.32 4.21
C ASP A 195 -15.05 1.06 5.03
N LYS A 196 -14.46 -0.07 4.66
CA LYS A 196 -14.63 -1.33 5.39
C LYS A 196 -14.20 -1.19 6.85
N LEU A 197 -13.01 -0.64 7.11
CA LEU A 197 -12.50 -0.49 8.46
C LEU A 197 -13.24 0.57 9.27
N MET A 198 -13.75 1.63 8.63
CA MET A 198 -14.49 2.68 9.32
C MET A 198 -15.91 2.23 9.70
N TYR A 199 -16.61 1.51 8.83
CA TYR A 199 -18.04 1.21 8.99
C TYR A 199 -18.32 -0.26 9.29
N GLY A 200 -18.39 -0.60 10.58
CA GLY A 200 -19.03 -1.81 11.11
C GLY A 200 -18.23 -3.12 11.06
N PHE A 201 -17.08 -3.19 10.40
CA PHE A 201 -16.25 -4.41 10.37
C PHE A 201 -15.31 -4.51 11.57
N SER A 202 -14.64 -3.42 11.92
CA SER A 202 -13.78 -3.32 13.10
C SER A 202 -14.55 -2.76 14.30
N SER A 203 -14.34 -3.39 15.46
CA SER A 203 -14.90 -2.98 16.75
C SER A 203 -14.05 -1.93 17.48
N VAL A 204 -12.88 -1.55 16.92
CA VAL A 204 -11.99 -0.55 17.49
C VAL A 204 -12.76 0.76 17.74
N PRO A 205 -12.87 1.23 18.99
CA PRO A 205 -13.56 2.47 19.32
C PRO A 205 -12.71 3.67 18.87
N ASN A 206 -13.36 4.82 18.63
CA ASN A 206 -12.68 6.09 18.37
C ASN A 206 -11.58 5.99 17.29
N LYS A 207 -11.95 5.58 16.07
CA LYS A 207 -11.04 5.36 14.93
C LYS A 207 -10.37 6.66 14.47
N THR A 208 -9.35 7.09 15.21
CA THR A 208 -8.56 8.30 14.97
C THR A 208 -7.35 8.02 14.07
N THR A 209 -6.50 9.01 13.87
CA THR A 209 -5.29 8.91 13.05
C THR A 209 -4.13 8.35 13.85
N LEU A 210 -3.38 7.41 13.27
CA LEU A 210 -2.07 6.99 13.78
C LEU A 210 -1.01 8.01 13.36
N GLY A 211 -0.55 8.86 14.29
CA GLY A 211 0.42 9.92 14.03
C GLY A 211 1.75 9.39 13.46
N ASP A 212 2.38 10.15 12.57
CA ASP A 212 3.59 9.73 11.84
C ASP A 212 4.84 9.62 12.71
N ASP A 213 4.81 10.28 13.87
CA ASP A 213 5.83 10.29 14.90
C ASP A 213 5.81 9.05 15.79
N ASP A 214 4.72 8.26 15.77
CA ASP A 214 4.66 6.97 16.46
C ASP A 214 5.54 5.94 15.74
N LYS A 215 6.74 5.76 16.27
CA LYS A 215 7.78 4.85 15.76
C LYS A 215 7.78 3.48 16.45
N THR A 216 6.74 3.15 17.24
CA THR A 216 6.65 1.83 17.87
C THR A 216 6.63 0.73 16.81
N ASN A 217 7.18 -0.45 17.14
CA ASN A 217 7.20 -1.58 16.21
C ASN A 217 5.79 -1.91 15.71
N THR A 218 4.79 -1.91 16.59
CA THR A 218 3.39 -2.19 16.23
C THR A 218 2.79 -1.13 15.32
N ALA A 219 3.12 0.15 15.50
CA ALA A 219 2.72 1.21 14.57
C ALA A 219 3.35 1.03 13.18
N ASN A 220 4.64 0.70 13.12
CA ASN A 220 5.31 0.43 11.85
C ASN A 220 4.75 -0.82 11.18
N TYR A 221 4.52 -1.91 11.92
CA TYR A 221 3.92 -3.14 11.36
C TYR A 221 2.49 -2.91 10.84
N ALA A 222 1.69 -2.10 11.52
CA ALA A 222 0.36 -1.74 11.05
C ALA A 222 0.41 -0.94 9.75
N ARG A 223 1.29 0.06 9.66
CA ARG A 223 1.53 0.82 8.42
C ARG A 223 2.07 -0.09 7.32
N ALA A 224 2.98 -1.01 7.62
CA ALA A 224 3.52 -1.98 6.66
C ALA A 224 2.42 -2.91 6.11
N GLY A 225 1.50 -3.37 6.97
CA GLY A 225 0.33 -4.14 6.56
C GLY A 225 -0.56 -3.34 5.59
N ALA A 226 -0.87 -2.08 5.92
CA ALA A 226 -1.63 -1.19 5.05
C ALA A 226 -0.93 -0.94 3.71
N ILE A 227 0.38 -0.65 3.73
CA ILE A 227 1.21 -0.47 2.54
C ILE A 227 1.20 -1.73 1.66
N SER A 228 1.35 -2.90 2.26
CA SER A 228 1.39 -4.19 1.55
C SER A 228 0.10 -4.42 0.76
N VAL A 229 -1.04 -4.15 1.38
CA VAL A 229 -2.35 -4.21 0.74
C VAL A 229 -2.48 -3.19 -0.39
N LEU A 230 -2.18 -1.92 -0.12
CA LEU A 230 -2.37 -0.82 -1.07
C LEU A 230 -1.42 -0.93 -2.28
N SER A 231 -0.25 -1.53 -2.08
CA SER A 231 0.72 -1.83 -3.13
C SER A 231 0.35 -3.06 -3.97
N GLY A 232 -0.69 -3.81 -3.57
CA GLY A 232 -1.11 -5.04 -4.26
C GLY A 232 -0.16 -6.22 -4.07
N ASN A 233 0.54 -6.29 -2.94
CA ASN A 233 1.41 -7.43 -2.62
C ASN A 233 0.59 -8.72 -2.43
N ALA A 234 1.28 -9.85 -2.51
CA ALA A 234 0.66 -11.17 -2.32
C ALA A 234 -0.05 -11.27 -0.95
N ASP A 235 -1.25 -11.82 -0.98
CA ASP A 235 -2.06 -12.08 0.21
C ASP A 235 -1.55 -13.32 0.96
N PRO A 236 -0.99 -13.18 2.17
CA PRO A 236 -0.48 -14.31 2.94
C PRO A 236 -1.59 -15.08 3.66
N THR A 237 -2.81 -14.55 3.73
CA THR A 237 -3.94 -15.17 4.43
C THR A 237 -4.62 -16.25 3.60
N ASN A 238 -4.20 -16.46 2.35
CA ASN A 238 -4.79 -17.40 1.41
C ASN A 238 -6.31 -17.19 1.24
N GLY A 239 -6.72 -15.93 1.09
CA GLY A 239 -8.12 -15.53 0.95
C GLY A 239 -8.93 -15.52 2.25
N GLY A 240 -8.25 -15.54 3.41
CA GLY A 240 -8.91 -15.28 4.69
C GLY A 240 -9.53 -13.88 4.70
N SER A 241 -10.73 -13.72 5.24
CA SER A 241 -11.48 -12.45 5.26
C SER A 241 -12.05 -12.09 6.63
N PHE A 242 -11.72 -12.89 7.64
CA PHE A 242 -12.09 -12.73 9.05
C PHE A 242 -10.98 -13.31 9.92
N TRP A 243 -10.92 -12.94 11.18
CA TRP A 243 -10.02 -13.57 12.16
C TRP A 243 -10.72 -13.71 13.52
N ASP A 244 -10.17 -14.55 14.39
CA ASP A 244 -10.42 -14.52 15.84
C ASP A 244 -9.11 -14.66 16.58
N GLY A 245 -9.12 -14.29 17.86
CA GLY A 245 -7.97 -14.38 18.72
C GLY A 245 -8.04 -15.54 19.72
N THR A 246 -7.42 -15.31 20.86
CA THR A 246 -7.40 -16.21 22.02
C THR A 246 -8.80 -16.60 22.50
N ASP A 247 -9.76 -15.70 22.35
CA ASP A 247 -11.14 -15.89 22.79
C ASP A 247 -11.81 -17.09 22.11
N PHE A 248 -11.62 -17.26 20.80
CA PHE A 248 -12.15 -18.41 20.06
C PHE A 248 -11.68 -19.75 20.63
N ILE A 249 -10.37 -19.87 20.91
CA ILE A 249 -9.79 -21.13 21.41
C ILE A 249 -10.04 -21.37 22.91
N ALA A 250 -10.26 -20.29 23.68
CA ALA A 250 -10.46 -20.36 25.12
C ALA A 250 -11.93 -20.60 25.49
N TRP A 251 -12.87 -19.98 24.78
CA TRP A 251 -14.30 -20.05 25.11
C TRP A 251 -14.98 -21.24 24.43
N GLY A 252 -14.73 -21.47 23.14
CA GLY A 252 -15.40 -22.52 22.39
C GLY A 252 -16.93 -22.42 22.50
N LEU A 253 -17.57 -23.39 23.16
CA LEU A 253 -19.02 -23.43 23.38
C LEU A 253 -19.47 -22.76 24.70
N GLU A 254 -18.54 -22.29 25.52
CA GLU A 254 -18.80 -21.73 26.85
C GLU A 254 -18.03 -20.41 27.06
N SER A 255 -18.52 -19.33 26.46
CA SER A 255 -18.01 -17.96 26.67
C SER A 255 -18.39 -17.40 28.05
N PRO A 256 -17.87 -16.22 28.44
CA PRO A 256 -18.16 -15.61 29.74
C PRO A 256 -19.64 -15.35 30.03
N ASP A 257 -20.45 -15.14 29.01
CA ASP A 257 -21.91 -15.02 29.08
C ASP A 257 -22.65 -16.36 29.01
N LYS A 258 -21.91 -17.49 29.05
CA LYS A 258 -22.40 -18.88 28.99
C LYS A 258 -23.11 -19.23 27.68
N THR A 259 -22.72 -18.57 26.60
CA THR A 259 -23.18 -18.87 25.25
C THR A 259 -22.03 -19.48 24.43
N PRO A 260 -22.29 -20.10 23.27
CA PRO A 260 -21.22 -20.43 22.36
C PRO A 260 -20.61 -19.17 21.76
N GLN A 261 -19.31 -19.20 21.47
CA GLN A 261 -18.71 -18.17 20.62
C GLN A 261 -19.42 -18.17 19.26
N ASN A 262 -19.75 -16.97 18.76
CA ASN A 262 -20.68 -16.78 17.64
C ASN A 262 -20.42 -17.69 16.42
N LYS A 263 -19.17 -18.03 16.11
CA LYS A 263 -18.85 -18.87 14.95
C LYS A 263 -19.44 -20.26 15.05
N PHE A 264 -19.54 -20.81 16.25
CA PHE A 264 -20.14 -22.12 16.50
C PHE A 264 -21.66 -22.13 16.30
N GLU A 265 -22.32 -20.97 16.28
CA GLU A 265 -23.76 -20.85 15.96
C GLU A 265 -24.05 -20.27 14.58
N GLU A 266 -23.12 -19.49 14.00
CA GLU A 266 -23.28 -18.82 12.71
C GLU A 266 -23.00 -19.72 11.50
N TYR A 267 -22.12 -20.72 11.64
CA TYR A 267 -21.69 -21.58 10.53
C TYR A 267 -22.17 -23.01 10.71
N LYS A 268 -22.47 -23.72 9.62
CA LYS A 268 -22.90 -25.13 9.67
C LYS A 268 -21.76 -26.06 10.05
N SER A 269 -20.54 -25.70 9.68
CA SER A 269 -19.34 -26.41 10.08
C SER A 269 -18.12 -25.49 10.14
N ILE A 270 -17.18 -25.86 11.00
CA ILE A 270 -15.90 -25.17 11.18
C ILE A 270 -14.80 -26.21 11.00
N ALA A 271 -13.85 -25.95 10.12
CA ALA A 271 -12.74 -26.84 9.83
C ALA A 271 -11.39 -26.13 10.00
N ILE A 272 -10.46 -26.77 10.70
CA ILE A 272 -9.08 -26.31 10.88
C ILE A 272 -8.16 -27.48 10.55
N SER A 273 -7.23 -27.28 9.62
CA SER A 273 -6.22 -28.30 9.31
C SER A 273 -5.29 -28.52 10.50
N LYS A 274 -4.72 -29.73 10.63
CA LYS A 274 -3.79 -30.06 11.72
C LYS A 274 -2.67 -29.02 11.84
N THR A 275 -2.04 -28.66 10.73
CA THR A 275 -0.93 -27.70 10.70
C THR A 275 -1.35 -26.35 11.28
N ILE A 276 -2.48 -25.79 10.82
CA ILE A 276 -2.95 -24.48 11.31
C ILE A 276 -3.33 -24.58 12.79
N TYR A 277 -4.04 -25.64 13.17
CA TYR A 277 -4.48 -25.85 14.55
C TYR A 277 -3.30 -25.96 15.52
N ASP A 278 -2.28 -26.76 15.17
CA ASP A 278 -1.10 -26.94 16.01
C ASP A 278 -0.29 -25.64 16.14
N THR A 279 -0.08 -24.92 15.02
CA THR A 279 0.64 -23.64 15.06
C THR A 279 -0.11 -22.60 15.89
N PHE A 280 -1.42 -22.51 15.73
CA PHE A 280 -2.26 -21.61 16.49
C PHE A 280 -2.26 -21.97 17.98
N LEU A 281 -2.51 -23.23 18.33
CA LEU A 281 -2.50 -23.68 19.72
C LEU A 281 -1.12 -23.49 20.38
N ALA A 282 -0.03 -23.70 19.64
CA ALA A 282 1.32 -23.47 20.12
C ALA A 282 1.58 -22.01 20.46
N SER A 283 1.13 -21.05 19.63
CA SER A 283 1.30 -19.62 19.92
C SER A 283 0.51 -19.19 21.17
N GLN A 284 -0.69 -19.74 21.36
CA GLN A 284 -1.51 -19.52 22.55
C GLN A 284 -0.82 -20.07 23.80
N LYS A 285 -0.30 -21.30 23.75
CA LYS A 285 0.43 -21.92 24.88
C LYS A 285 1.74 -21.22 25.20
N ALA A 286 2.41 -20.62 24.20
CA ALA A 286 3.60 -19.82 24.41
C ALA A 286 3.31 -18.54 25.22
N LYS A 287 2.16 -17.89 24.98
CA LYS A 287 1.71 -16.73 25.78
C LYS A 287 1.12 -17.14 27.13
N TYR A 288 0.28 -18.16 27.14
CA TYR A 288 -0.47 -18.62 28.32
C TYR A 288 0.14 -19.91 28.87
N THR A 289 1.32 -19.78 29.48
CA THR A 289 2.15 -20.91 29.93
C THR A 289 1.49 -21.80 31.00
N LYS A 290 0.46 -21.29 31.69
CA LYS A 290 -0.35 -22.06 32.65
C LYS A 290 -1.40 -22.95 31.98
N GLY A 291 -1.55 -22.86 30.66
CA GLY A 291 -2.60 -23.56 29.92
C GLY A 291 -4.01 -23.01 30.18
N THR A 292 -4.12 -21.81 30.76
CA THR A 292 -5.39 -21.15 31.05
C THR A 292 -5.34 -19.67 30.71
N VAL A 293 -6.51 -19.12 30.35
CA VAL A 293 -6.75 -17.69 30.14
C VAL A 293 -7.74 -17.22 31.19
N SER A 294 -7.40 -16.16 31.93
CA SER A 294 -8.31 -15.56 32.90
C SER A 294 -9.10 -14.41 32.28
N TYR A 295 -10.43 -14.44 32.40
CA TYR A 295 -11.31 -13.35 32.00
C TYR A 295 -12.38 -13.13 33.07
N SER A 296 -12.54 -11.89 33.53
CA SER A 296 -13.51 -11.50 34.56
C SER A 296 -13.50 -12.38 35.83
N GLY A 297 -12.33 -12.89 36.24
CA GLY A 297 -12.16 -13.76 37.42
C GLY A 297 -12.38 -15.25 37.17
N THR A 298 -12.80 -15.66 35.98
CA THR A 298 -12.94 -17.05 35.56
C THR A 298 -11.73 -17.49 34.74
N ALA A 299 -11.21 -18.69 35.01
CA ALA A 299 -10.12 -19.29 34.25
C ALA A 299 -10.67 -20.28 33.22
N TYR A 300 -10.28 -20.12 31.96
CA TYR A 300 -10.66 -20.97 30.84
C TYR A 300 -9.47 -21.81 30.39
N THR A 301 -9.67 -23.11 30.23
CA THR A 301 -8.62 -24.03 29.76
C THR A 301 -8.32 -23.82 28.27
N LEU A 302 -7.04 -23.92 27.91
CA LEU A 302 -6.57 -23.87 26.52
C LEU A 302 -6.09 -25.24 26.03
N PRO A 303 -6.70 -25.81 24.97
CA PRO A 303 -7.90 -25.32 24.28
C PRO A 303 -9.18 -25.66 25.06
N ALA A 304 -10.28 -24.99 24.73
CA ALA A 304 -11.61 -25.34 25.22
C ALA A 304 -11.97 -26.79 24.82
N LYS A 305 -12.82 -27.44 25.61
CA LYS A 305 -13.17 -28.85 25.45
C LYS A 305 -13.74 -29.20 24.06
N VAL A 306 -14.46 -28.27 23.42
CA VAL A 306 -14.98 -28.47 22.06
C VAL A 306 -13.89 -28.85 21.06
N PHE A 307 -12.68 -28.31 21.21
CA PHE A 307 -11.57 -28.61 20.32
C PHE A 307 -10.98 -30.01 20.53
N THR A 308 -10.98 -30.50 21.77
CA THR A 308 -10.55 -31.87 22.07
C THR A 308 -11.61 -32.90 21.73
N ASP A 309 -12.88 -32.58 21.96
CA ASP A 309 -14.01 -33.49 21.72
C ASP A 309 -14.29 -33.70 20.22
N ASN A 310 -13.87 -32.76 19.37
CA ASN A 310 -14.07 -32.79 17.91
C ASN A 310 -12.74 -32.91 17.12
N ALA A 311 -11.67 -33.33 17.80
CA ALA A 311 -10.42 -33.67 17.14
C ALA A 311 -10.59 -34.91 16.25
N GLN A 312 -10.15 -34.83 15.01
CA GLN A 312 -10.19 -35.91 14.05
C GLN A 312 -8.97 -36.83 14.21
N THR A 313 -9.04 -38.04 13.67
CA THR A 313 -7.94 -39.03 13.77
C THR A 313 -6.65 -38.56 13.10
N ASP A 314 -6.75 -37.69 12.09
CA ASP A 314 -5.61 -37.08 11.41
C ASP A 314 -5.06 -35.84 12.15
N GLY A 315 -5.62 -35.49 13.30
CA GLY A 315 -5.25 -34.33 14.11
C GLY A 315 -5.84 -33.01 13.63
N SER A 316 -6.67 -33.01 12.58
CA SER A 316 -7.47 -31.84 12.21
C SER A 316 -8.62 -31.62 13.18
N PHE A 317 -9.23 -30.45 13.12
CA PHE A 317 -10.44 -30.12 13.87
C PHE A 317 -11.61 -29.93 12.90
N LEU A 318 -12.73 -30.58 13.20
CA LEU A 318 -13.98 -30.44 12.46
C LEU A 318 -15.16 -30.39 13.42
N TYR A 319 -15.84 -29.26 13.49
CA TYR A 319 -17.08 -29.10 14.23
C TYR A 319 -18.26 -29.02 13.28
N THR A 320 -19.36 -29.71 13.62
CA THR A 320 -20.64 -29.60 12.91
C THR A 320 -21.69 -29.06 13.86
N THR A 321 -22.31 -27.95 13.48
CA THR A 321 -23.30 -27.24 14.29
C THR A 321 -24.63 -27.98 14.28
N ASP A 322 -25.28 -28.10 15.44
CA ASP A 322 -26.65 -28.58 15.52
C ASP A 322 -27.62 -27.55 14.92
N VAL A 323 -27.92 -27.70 13.64
CA VAL A 323 -28.81 -26.80 12.89
C VAL A 323 -30.26 -26.81 13.40
N LYS A 324 -30.67 -27.80 14.21
CA LYS A 324 -31.99 -27.76 14.87
C LYS A 324 -31.98 -26.74 16.00
N LYS A 325 -30.88 -26.69 16.76
CA LYS A 325 -30.66 -25.71 17.82
C LYS A 325 -30.32 -24.33 17.26
N TYR A 326 -29.56 -24.27 16.17
CA TYR A 326 -29.11 -23.04 15.51
C TYR A 326 -29.57 -22.98 14.05
N PRO A 327 -30.86 -22.71 13.78
CA PRO A 327 -31.41 -22.76 12.42
C PRO A 327 -30.86 -21.68 11.48
N LYS A 328 -30.21 -20.65 12.02
CA LYS A 328 -29.57 -19.58 11.24
C LYS A 328 -28.15 -19.94 10.76
N ALA A 329 -27.58 -21.05 11.24
CA ALA A 329 -26.24 -21.48 10.85
C ALA A 329 -26.14 -21.69 9.33
N ASN A 330 -25.18 -21.04 8.68
CA ASN A 330 -25.04 -21.07 7.24
C ASN A 330 -23.59 -21.06 6.74
N GLY A 331 -23.33 -21.83 5.68
CA GLY A 331 -22.01 -21.97 5.06
C GLY A 331 -21.02 -22.78 5.91
N LYS A 332 -19.83 -22.96 5.36
CA LYS A 332 -18.71 -23.61 6.04
C LYS A 332 -17.63 -22.58 6.32
N LEU A 333 -17.00 -22.66 7.49
CA LEU A 333 -15.88 -21.82 7.84
C LEU A 333 -14.60 -22.65 7.85
N VAL A 334 -13.59 -22.23 7.08
CA VAL A 334 -12.31 -22.94 6.96
C VAL A 334 -11.18 -22.02 7.39
N ALA A 335 -10.32 -22.50 8.28
CA ALA A 335 -9.12 -21.78 8.64
C ALA A 335 -8.14 -21.81 7.47
N THR A 336 -7.63 -20.63 7.09
CA THR A 336 -6.70 -20.47 5.96
C THR A 336 -5.26 -20.19 6.41
N GLY A 337 -5.07 -19.73 7.65
CA GLY A 337 -3.76 -19.49 8.24
C GLY A 337 -3.84 -19.01 9.69
N THR A 338 -2.67 -18.76 10.28
CA THR A 338 -2.52 -18.20 11.62
C THR A 338 -1.30 -17.29 11.66
N ALA A 339 -1.37 -16.20 12.43
CA ALA A 339 -0.25 -15.28 12.66
C ALA A 339 -0.41 -14.62 14.03
N GLY A 340 0.67 -14.53 14.81
CA GLY A 340 0.60 -14.10 16.21
C GLY A 340 -0.35 -14.99 17.02
N LEU A 341 -1.37 -14.37 17.62
CA LEU A 341 -2.39 -15.06 18.40
C LEU A 341 -3.73 -15.10 17.68
N SER A 342 -3.70 -14.92 16.36
CA SER A 342 -4.88 -14.81 15.52
C SER A 342 -4.94 -15.95 14.50
N ILE A 343 -6.13 -16.54 14.37
CA ILE A 343 -6.46 -17.52 13.33
C ILE A 343 -7.36 -16.85 12.29
N PHE A 344 -7.13 -17.14 11.01
CA PHE A 344 -7.77 -16.45 9.88
C PHE A 344 -8.68 -17.40 9.12
N TRP A 345 -9.81 -16.88 8.64
CA TRP A 345 -10.91 -17.70 8.13
C TRP A 345 -11.41 -17.25 6.78
N LYS A 346 -11.79 -18.23 5.98
CA LYS A 346 -12.54 -18.06 4.74
C LYS A 346 -13.90 -18.77 4.85
N LYS A 347 -14.94 -18.09 4.38
CA LYS A 347 -16.28 -18.66 4.24
C LYS A 347 -16.38 -19.39 2.90
N GLU A 348 -16.82 -20.64 2.94
CA GLU A 348 -17.13 -21.51 1.79
C GLU A 348 -18.64 -21.70 1.60
#